data_AF-A0A3D5RWU2-F1
#
_entry.id   AF-A0A3D5RWU2-F1
#
_cell.length_a   1.000
_cell.length_b   1.000
_cell.length_c   1.000
_cell.angle_alpha   90.00
_cell.angle_beta   90.00
_cell.angle_gamma   90.00
#
_symmetry.space_group_name_H-M   'P 1'
#
loop_
_entity.id
_entity.type
_entity.pdbx_description
1 polymer ?
#
loop_
_entity_poly.entity_id
_entity_poly.type
_entity_poly.pdbx_seq_one_letter_code
_entity_poly.pdbx_strand_id
1 'polypeptide(L)'
;MTTSSAQDSGTPILPNISGGDEVYNMIMREIEIDLTTDNVSLMTEKYKDEAPEEKKERMERYKKAFATFTERYKEYQNKQTGDIRSFGKKLKTSVETKATATESDELANLESAMSEL
;
A
#
# COMPACT_ATOMS: atom_id res chain seq x y z
N MET A 1 0.87 -30.42 8.51
CA MET A 1 0.82 -29.42 7.43
C MET A 1 2.20 -28.80 7.31
N THR A 2 2.90 -29.08 6.22
CA THR A 2 4.26 -28.62 5.94
C THR A 2 4.20 -27.24 5.27
N THR A 3 4.53 -26.18 5.99
CA THR A 3 4.77 -24.87 5.36
C THR A 3 6.25 -24.71 5.08
N SER A 4 6.55 -24.82 3.80
CA SER A 4 7.81 -24.53 3.13
C SER A 4 8.45 -23.24 3.64
N SER A 5 9.67 -23.36 4.18
CA SER A 5 10.58 -22.26 4.43
C SER A 5 10.96 -21.62 3.09
N ALA A 6 10.32 -20.51 2.75
CA ALA A 6 10.80 -19.62 1.70
C ALA A 6 12.20 -19.15 2.09
N GLN A 7 13.20 -19.49 1.27
CA GLN A 7 14.55 -18.97 1.35
C GLN A 7 14.50 -17.44 1.47
N ASP A 8 15.03 -16.93 2.59
CA ASP A 8 15.32 -15.52 2.78
C ASP A 8 16.41 -15.12 1.77
N SER A 9 15.97 -14.55 0.63
CA SER A 9 16.87 -14.07 -0.42
C SER A 9 17.57 -12.76 -0.04
N GLY A 10 17.44 -12.31 1.22
CA GLY A 10 17.94 -11.04 1.74
C GLY A 10 17.33 -9.82 1.06
N THR A 11 16.40 -10.00 0.12
CA THR A 11 15.84 -8.93 -0.70
C THR A 11 14.51 -8.50 -0.08
N PRO A 12 14.31 -7.21 0.22
CA PRO A 12 13.07 -6.75 0.82
C PRO A 12 11.86 -6.98 -0.11
N ILE A 13 10.69 -7.20 0.49
CA ILE A 13 9.43 -7.39 -0.22
C ILE A 13 8.92 -6.03 -0.72
N LEU A 14 8.51 -5.96 -1.99
CA LEU A 14 7.95 -4.77 -2.61
C LEU A 14 6.65 -4.34 -1.89
N PRO A 15 6.46 -3.04 -1.60
CA PRO A 15 5.19 -2.52 -1.11
C PRO A 15 4.07 -2.77 -2.12
N ASN A 16 2.92 -3.24 -1.66
CA ASN A 16 1.73 -3.33 -2.50
C ASN A 16 1.10 -1.93 -2.68
N ILE A 17 0.85 -1.54 -3.92
CA ILE A 17 0.21 -0.27 -4.28
C ILE A 17 -1.14 -0.58 -4.92
N SER A 18 -2.21 -0.37 -4.15
CA SER A 18 -3.59 -0.54 -4.60
C SER A 18 -3.98 0.50 -5.66
N GLY A 19 -4.94 0.13 -6.51
CA GLY A 19 -5.55 1.03 -7.50
C GLY A 19 -6.31 2.19 -6.86
N GLY A 20 -6.50 3.30 -7.59
CA GLY A 20 -7.19 4.48 -7.05
C GLY A 20 -8.65 4.21 -6.68
N ASP A 21 -9.34 3.41 -7.49
CA ASP A 21 -10.69 2.89 -7.27
C ASP A 21 -10.75 1.93 -6.08
N GLU A 22 -9.77 1.03 -5.94
CA GLU A 22 -9.65 0.11 -4.82
C GLU A 22 -9.50 0.86 -3.49
N VAL A 23 -8.58 1.83 -3.42
CA VAL A 23 -8.39 2.66 -2.22
C VAL A 23 -9.62 3.50 -1.94
N TYR A 24 -10.22 4.10 -2.98
CA TYR A 24 -11.45 4.86 -2.84
C TYR A 24 -12.56 4.01 -2.22
N ASN A 25 -12.85 2.86 -2.82
CA ASN A 25 -13.90 1.95 -2.35
C ASN A 25 -13.60 1.39 -0.96
N MET A 26 -12.35 1.03 -0.67
CA MET A 26 -11.93 0.56 0.65
C MET A 26 -12.25 1.58 1.75
N ILE A 27 -11.88 2.84 1.55
CA ILE A 27 -12.13 3.91 2.53
C ILE A 27 -13.62 4.26 2.56
N MET A 28 -14.23 4.47 1.40
CA MET A 28 -15.61 4.97 1.31
C MET A 28 -16.63 3.93 1.79
N ARG A 29 -16.36 2.62 1.65
CA ARG A 29 -17.25 1.57 2.17
C ARG A 29 -17.42 1.62 3.69
N GLU A 30 -16.43 2.12 4.42
CA GLU A 30 -16.53 2.33 5.87
C GLU A 30 -17.21 3.65 6.27
N ILE A 31 -17.24 4.63 5.35
CA ILE A 31 -17.76 5.98 5.61
C ILE A 31 -19.21 6.10 5.14
N GLU A 32 -19.44 5.81 3.86
CA GLU A 32 -20.72 5.93 3.18
C GLU A 32 -20.76 4.99 1.97
N ILE A 33 -21.44 3.85 2.16
CA ILE A 33 -21.48 2.76 1.17
C ILE A 33 -22.12 3.18 -0.16
N ASP A 34 -23.04 4.14 -0.13
CA ASP A 34 -23.72 4.64 -1.33
C ASP A 34 -22.78 5.35 -2.29
N LEU A 35 -21.72 5.96 -1.75
CA LEU A 35 -20.73 6.68 -2.55
C LEU A 35 -19.65 5.75 -3.12
N THR A 36 -19.69 4.44 -2.86
CA THR A 36 -18.78 3.50 -3.52
C THR A 36 -19.12 3.36 -5.01
N THR A 37 -18.10 3.11 -5.84
CA THR A 37 -18.25 3.05 -7.30
C THR A 37 -19.31 2.05 -7.78
N ASP A 38 -19.46 0.93 -7.08
CA ASP A 38 -20.47 -0.09 -7.38
C ASP A 38 -21.90 0.42 -7.12
N ASN A 39 -22.09 1.28 -6.11
CA ASN A 39 -23.41 1.70 -5.65
C ASN A 39 -23.90 3.00 -6.26
N VAL A 40 -23.00 3.86 -6.75
CA VAL A 40 -23.38 5.16 -7.35
C VAL A 40 -24.36 5.00 -8.52
N SER A 41 -24.18 3.95 -9.32
CA SER A 41 -25.06 3.64 -10.46
C SER A 41 -26.50 3.28 -10.05
N LEU A 42 -26.69 2.78 -8.82
CA LEU A 42 -27.98 2.30 -8.31
C LEU A 42 -28.77 3.41 -7.60
N MET A 43 -28.13 4.55 -7.32
CA MET A 43 -28.71 5.62 -6.50
C MET A 43 -29.94 6.26 -7.14
N THR A 44 -29.96 6.39 -8.47
CA THR A 44 -31.12 6.98 -9.17
C THR A 44 -32.40 6.20 -8.90
N GLU A 45 -32.33 4.86 -8.95
CA GLU A 45 -33.48 4.00 -8.66
C GLU A 45 -33.77 3.97 -7.15
N LYS A 46 -32.73 3.87 -6.31
CA LYS A 46 -32.84 3.83 -4.84
C LYS A 46 -33.56 5.06 -4.27
N TYR A 47 -33.40 6.23 -4.89
CA TYR A 47 -33.90 7.51 -4.40
C TYR A 47 -34.93 8.17 -5.33
N LYS A 48 -35.57 7.41 -6.23
CA LYS A 48 -36.49 7.97 -7.23
C LYS A 48 -37.71 8.70 -6.62
N ASP A 49 -38.16 8.22 -5.47
CA ASP A 49 -39.34 8.73 -4.76
C ASP A 49 -38.96 9.50 -3.47
N GLU A 50 -37.68 9.87 -3.31
CA GLU A 50 -37.16 10.57 -2.12
C GLU A 50 -37.77 11.96 -1.98
N ALA A 51 -38.27 12.29 -0.79
CA ALA A 51 -38.80 13.61 -0.51
C ALA A 51 -37.68 14.67 -0.50
N PRO A 52 -37.98 15.95 -0.82
CA PRO A 52 -36.97 17.01 -0.84
C PRO A 52 -36.18 17.15 0.47
N GLU A 53 -36.85 16.96 1.60
CA GLU A 53 -36.26 17.03 2.94
C GLU A 53 -35.28 15.87 3.19
N GLU A 54 -35.66 14.64 2.81
CA GLU A 54 -34.82 13.45 2.92
C GLU A 54 -33.58 13.57 2.02
N LYS A 55 -33.75 14.10 0.81
CA LYS A 55 -32.65 14.40 -0.11
C LYS A 55 -31.67 15.37 0.50
N LYS A 56 -32.16 16.43 1.17
CA LYS A 56 -31.30 17.39 1.85
C LYS A 56 -30.48 16.73 2.95
N GLU A 57 -31.10 15.90 3.78
CA GLU A 57 -30.40 15.14 4.83
C GLU A 57 -29.34 14.22 4.25
N ARG A 58 -29.66 13.51 3.16
CA ARG A 58 -28.71 12.65 2.44
C ARG A 58 -27.51 13.42 1.89
N MET A 59 -27.75 14.57 1.27
CA MET A 59 -26.66 15.41 0.75
C MET A 59 -25.75 15.94 1.86
N GLU A 60 -26.30 16.28 3.04
CA GLU A 60 -25.49 16.67 4.19
C GLU A 60 -24.65 15.51 4.75
N ARG A 61 -25.18 14.27 4.75
CA ARG A 61 -24.39 13.08 5.07
C ARG A 61 -23.24 12.89 4.09
N TYR A 62 -23.51 13.01 2.79
CA TYR A 62 -22.48 12.83 1.76
C TYR A 62 -21.39 13.90 1.82
N LYS A 63 -21.76 15.15 2.12
CA LYS A 63 -20.79 16.21 2.35
C LYS A 63 -19.82 15.87 3.48
N LYS A 64 -20.33 15.34 4.61
CA LYS A 64 -19.50 14.88 5.72
C LYS A 64 -18.64 13.68 5.32
N ALA A 65 -19.21 12.75 4.56
CA ALA A 65 -18.49 11.57 4.07
C ALA A 65 -17.27 11.95 3.22
N PHE A 66 -17.40 12.91 2.29
CA PHE A 66 -16.26 13.38 1.49
C PHE A 66 -15.19 14.10 2.31
N ALA A 67 -15.58 14.85 3.35
CA ALA A 67 -14.63 15.46 4.26
C ALA A 67 -13.82 14.38 5.00
N THR A 68 -14.50 13.39 5.58
CA THR A 68 -13.84 12.25 6.26
C THR A 68 -12.98 11.43 5.30
N PHE A 69 -13.43 11.21 4.07
CA PHE A 69 -12.65 10.52 3.05
C PHE A 69 -11.33 11.26 2.78
N THR A 70 -11.39 12.58 2.63
CA THR A 70 -10.20 13.41 2.35
C THR A 70 -9.14 13.26 3.46
N GLU A 71 -9.58 13.27 4.72
CA GLU A 71 -8.71 13.08 5.87
C GLU A 71 -8.07 11.69 5.88
N ARG A 72 -8.89 10.63 5.77
CA ARG A 72 -8.40 9.24 5.78
C ARG A 72 -7.53 8.90 4.58
N TYR A 73 -7.84 9.46 3.41
CA TYR A 73 -7.04 9.27 2.21
C TYR A 73 -5.65 9.90 2.37
N LYS A 74 -5.56 11.08 2.98
CA LYS A 74 -4.27 11.71 3.29
C LYS A 74 -3.44 10.86 4.25
N GLU A 75 -4.06 10.27 5.28
CA GLU A 75 -3.39 9.35 6.19
C GLU A 75 -2.86 8.10 5.47
N TYR A 76 -3.68 7.52 4.59
CA TYR A 76 -3.28 6.39 3.76
C TYR A 76 -2.07 6.73 2.88
N GLN A 77 -2.10 7.88 2.19
CA GLN A 77 -0.98 8.34 1.35
C GLN A 77 0.32 8.54 2.16
N ASN A 78 0.21 9.10 3.36
CA ASN A 78 1.36 9.29 4.25
C ASN A 78 1.97 7.94 4.65
N LYS A 79 1.13 6.96 5.01
CA LYS A 79 1.58 5.60 5.34
C LYS A 79 2.25 4.92 4.16
N GLN A 80 1.61 4.94 2.99
CA GLN A 80 2.14 4.35 1.76
C GLN A 80 3.49 4.97 1.37
N THR A 81 3.62 6.30 1.48
CA THR A 81 4.90 7.00 1.25
C THR A 81 5.98 6.54 2.24
N GLY A 82 5.61 6.33 3.51
CA GLY A 82 6.51 5.77 4.53
C GLY A 82 6.99 4.37 4.19
N ASP A 83 6.09 3.50 3.72
CA ASP A 83 6.41 2.13 3.35
C ASP A 83 7.36 2.07 2.14
N ILE A 84 7.14 2.92 1.13
CA ILE A 84 8.04 3.06 -0.03
C ILE A 84 9.44 3.51 0.40
N ARG A 85 9.54 4.51 1.29
CA ARG A 85 10.83 4.97 1.83
C ARG A 85 11.55 3.88 2.61
N SER A 86 10.80 3.15 3.45
CA SER A 86 11.32 2.04 4.24
C SER A 86 11.86 0.92 3.34
N PHE A 87 11.11 0.57 2.30
CA PHE A 87 11.55 -0.39 1.29
C PHE A 87 12.84 0.06 0.60
N GLY A 88 12.91 1.30 0.13
CA GLY A 88 14.12 1.83 -0.52
C GLY A 88 15.35 1.77 0.38
N LYS A 89 15.20 2.10 1.67
CA LYS A 89 16.27 1.98 2.66
C LYS A 89 16.73 0.53 2.83
N LYS A 90 15.78 -0.40 3.00
CA LYS A 90 16.09 -1.84 3.15
C LYS A 90 16.77 -2.40 1.91
N LEU A 91 16.35 -1.97 0.71
CA LEU A 91 16.91 -2.44 -0.54
C LEU A 91 18.36 -1.99 -0.68
N LYS A 92 18.64 -0.72 -0.37
CA LYS A 92 20.00 -0.19 -0.36
C LYS A 92 20.91 -0.97 0.59
N THR A 93 20.47 -1.17 1.84
CA THR A 93 21.25 -1.94 2.82
C THR A 93 21.47 -3.39 2.38
N SER A 94 20.46 -4.04 1.79
CA SER A 94 20.60 -5.40 1.25
C SER A 94 21.65 -5.48 0.15
N VAL A 95 21.65 -4.52 -0.78
CA VAL A 95 22.65 -4.44 -1.85
C VAL A 95 24.05 -4.19 -1.28
N GLU A 96 24.20 -3.26 -0.35
CA GLU A 96 25.48 -2.97 0.31
C GLU A 96 26.03 -4.20 1.03
N THR A 97 25.21 -4.90 1.82
CA THR A 97 25.63 -6.12 2.53
C THR A 97 26.05 -7.23 1.56
N LYS A 98 25.33 -7.41 0.44
CA LYS A 98 25.71 -8.40 -0.59
C LYS A 98 27.02 -8.03 -1.28
N ALA A 99 27.23 -6.75 -1.58
CA ALA A 99 28.48 -6.27 -2.16
C ALA A 99 29.66 -6.51 -1.21
N THR A 100 29.55 -6.11 0.06
CA THR A 100 30.61 -6.32 1.05
C THR A 100 30.91 -7.80 1.28
N ALA A 101 29.90 -8.67 1.30
CA ALA A 101 30.10 -10.12 1.40
C ALA A 101 30.90 -10.66 0.20
N THR A 102 30.53 -10.24 -1.02
CA THR A 102 31.22 -10.66 -2.24
C THR A 102 32.68 -10.17 -2.26
N GLU A 103 32.92 -8.91 -1.89
CA GLU A 103 34.27 -8.34 -1.79
C GLU A 103 35.13 -9.08 -0.76
N SER A 104 34.55 -9.44 0.39
CA SER A 104 35.26 -10.21 1.42
C SER A 104 35.65 -11.61 0.93
N ASP A 105 34.75 -12.27 0.19
CA ASP A 105 35.01 -13.60 -0.38
C ASP A 105 36.09 -13.53 -1.47
N GLU A 106 36.07 -12.49 -2.32
CA GLU A 106 37.10 -12.26 -3.34
C GLU A 106 38.48 -11.98 -2.73
N LEU A 107 38.55 -11.16 -1.68
CA LEU A 107 39.80 -10.90 -0.96
C LEU A 107 40.36 -12.18 -0.31
N ALA A 108 39.51 -12.98 0.35
CA ALA A 108 39.94 -14.25 0.95
C ALA A 108 40.49 -15.24 -0.09
N ASN A 109 39.90 -15.26 -1.29
CA ASN A 109 40.39 -16.07 -2.41
C ASN A 109 41.74 -15.57 -2.94
N LEU A 110 41.92 -14.25 -3.06
CA LEU A 110 43.20 -13.65 -3.46
C LEU A 110 44.32 -13.92 -2.44
N GLU A 111 44.01 -13.80 -1.14
CA GLU A 111 44.97 -14.11 -0.06
C GLU A 111 45.38 -15.58 -0.09
N SER A 112 44.43 -16.49 -0.30
CA SER A 112 44.72 -17.92 -0.41
C SER A 112 45.64 -18.21 -1.60
N ALA A 113 45.36 -17.62 -2.76
CA ALA A 113 46.18 -17.79 -3.96
C ALA A 113 47.61 -17.22 -3.83
N MET A 114 47.79 -16.13 -3.06
CA MET A 114 49.12 -15.56 -2.80
C MET A 114 49.91 -16.35 -1.75
N SER A 115 49.24 -17.03 -0.83
CA SER A 115 49.88 -17.85 0.22
C SER A 115 50.38 -19.21 -0.30
N GLU A 116 49.82 -19.70 -1.41
CA GLU A 116 50.24 -20.94 -2.09
C GLU A 116 51.42 -20.76 -3.07
N LEU A 117 51.99 -19.55 -3.16
CA LEU A 117 53.04 -19.15 -4.09
C LEU A 117 54.38 -18.91 -3.39
#